data_AF-A0A350BZ31-F1
#
_entry.id   AF-A0A350BZ31-F1
#
_cell.length_a   1.000
_cell.length_b   1.000
_cell.length_c   1.000
_cell.angle_alpha   90.00
_cell.angle_beta   90.00
_cell.angle_gamma   90.00
#
_symmetry.space_group_name_H-M   'P 1'
#
loop_
_entity.id
_entity.type
_entity.pdbx_description
1 polymer ?
#
loop_
_entity_poly.entity_id
_entity_poly.type
_entity_poly.pdbx_seq_one_letter_code
_entity_poly.pdbx_strand_id
1 'polypeptide(L)'
;MEKRTELKIGVGNPLRLGTYVAGNTVYFAVNVPDDREARLVLTDPSGKDIIGIVDLPVSERVGDVSCVSVSAGASRISGYYYEIGGEKYIDPYARRISNGVCYVDYEKYNWAGDMAPAYKLSDLIIYKLHVRGYTMNQKSGVRDKGTFRGLMQKIPYIKEMGFTAVELMPSYEWSESLRNPAAELRNSREASLSMLRGNVDIREVMRANAAETSDIPEKKNYWGYSARNYYFAPKQSFSASDDSVTEFRNLIKALHKAGIECIMEFYVAPGTSVTYVLEALRNWKIAYHVDGFHVIGMGVSRESILEDPILSRTKIFMDYFDDGQKSKIKRRT
;
A
#
# COMPACT_ATOMS: atom_id res chain seq x y z
N MET A 1 24.31 -12.39 30.28
CA MET A 1 23.24 -11.50 30.80
C MET A 1 23.01 -10.43 29.74
N GLU A 2 22.12 -10.67 28.79
CA GLU A 2 21.84 -9.71 27.72
C GLU A 2 21.17 -8.48 28.31
N LYS A 3 21.77 -7.30 28.10
CA LYS A 3 21.16 -6.02 28.46
C LYS A 3 19.87 -5.88 27.65
N ARG A 4 18.70 -6.02 28.29
CA ARG A 4 17.42 -5.60 27.69
C ARG A 4 17.55 -4.13 27.32
N THR A 5 17.29 -3.81 26.05
CA THR A 5 17.31 -2.42 25.56
C THR A 5 16.26 -1.63 26.34
N GLU A 6 16.68 -0.60 27.07
CA GLU A 6 15.75 0.28 27.79
C GLU A 6 15.00 1.16 26.79
N LEU A 7 13.70 0.91 26.66
CA LEU A 7 12.82 1.68 25.77
C LEU A 7 12.32 2.92 26.51
N LYS A 8 12.51 4.09 25.91
CA LYS A 8 11.89 5.34 26.37
C LYS A 8 10.62 5.58 25.60
N ILE A 9 9.49 5.60 26.30
CA ILE A 9 8.16 5.79 25.76
C ILE A 9 7.76 7.25 25.95
N GLY A 10 7.15 7.86 24.93
CA GLY A 10 6.65 9.22 24.98
C GLY A 10 5.37 9.39 24.16
N VAL A 11 4.87 10.62 24.11
CA VAL A 11 3.64 10.97 23.38
C VAL A 11 3.86 10.81 21.87
N GLY A 12 2.88 10.21 21.19
CA GLY A 12 2.86 10.07 19.73
C GLY A 12 2.30 11.30 19.02
N ASN A 13 2.03 11.14 17.72
CA ASN A 13 1.35 12.18 16.93
C ASN A 13 0.13 11.57 16.22
N PRO A 14 -1.11 11.89 16.66
CA PRO A 14 -2.31 11.28 16.10
C PRO A 14 -2.65 11.79 14.69
N LEU A 15 -2.04 12.90 14.24
CA LEU A 15 -2.27 13.46 12.90
C LEU A 15 -1.54 12.70 11.78
N ARG A 16 -0.61 11.81 12.14
CA ARG A 16 0.23 11.09 11.16
C ARG A 16 0.22 9.61 11.45
N LEU A 17 -0.75 8.92 10.84
CA LEU A 17 -0.86 7.47 10.89
C LEU A 17 0.37 6.78 10.28
N GLY A 18 0.61 5.55 10.74
CA GLY A 18 1.76 4.74 10.40
C GLY A 18 2.98 5.06 11.24
N THR A 19 4.14 4.98 10.59
CA THR A 19 5.44 5.14 11.24
C THR A 19 6.30 6.21 10.59
N TYR A 20 7.03 6.97 11.42
CA TYR A 20 8.09 7.85 10.95
C TYR A 20 9.18 8.02 11.99
N VAL A 21 10.38 8.34 11.52
CA VAL A 21 11.55 8.56 12.37
C VAL A 21 11.85 10.05 12.46
N ALA A 22 12.07 10.56 13.67
CA ALA A 22 12.60 11.90 13.91
C ALA A 22 13.74 11.81 14.94
N GLY A 23 14.95 12.19 14.51
CA GLY A 23 16.16 11.97 15.30
C GLY A 23 16.36 10.47 15.57
N ASN A 24 16.32 10.09 16.84
CA ASN A 24 16.48 8.71 17.30
C ASN A 24 15.17 8.11 17.86
N THR A 25 14.06 8.77 17.59
CA THR A 25 12.73 8.39 18.07
C THR A 25 11.89 7.94 16.88
N VAL A 26 11.21 6.80 17.06
CA VAL A 26 10.22 6.29 16.11
C VAL A 26 8.85 6.62 16.65
N TYR A 27 8.02 7.21 15.81
CA TYR A 27 6.63 7.54 16.11
C TYR A 27 5.74 6.51 15.43
N PHE A 28 4.73 6.06 16.16
CA PHE A 28 3.76 5.06 15.75
C PHE A 28 2.36 5.65 15.95
N ALA A 29 1.48 5.48 14.98
CA ALA A 29 0.07 5.79 15.13
C ALA A 29 -0.78 4.83 14.29
N VAL A 30 -1.84 4.30 14.89
CA VAL A 30 -2.72 3.31 14.26
C VAL A 30 -4.16 3.57 14.63
N ASN A 31 -5.06 3.31 13.67
CA ASN A 31 -6.49 3.32 13.92
C ASN A 31 -6.92 2.04 14.65
N VAL A 32 -7.54 2.19 15.81
CA VAL A 32 -8.04 1.14 16.68
C VAL A 32 -9.52 1.42 17.00
N PRO A 33 -10.47 0.90 16.22
CA PRO A 33 -11.89 1.13 16.46
C PRO A 33 -12.43 0.28 17.62
N ASP A 34 -13.59 0.70 18.14
CA ASP A 34 -14.45 0.01 19.11
C ASP A 34 -13.82 -0.25 20.49
N ASP A 35 -13.06 0.72 21.03
CA ASP A 35 -12.43 0.63 22.37
C ASP A 35 -11.60 -0.64 22.60
N ARG A 36 -11.17 -1.31 21.52
CA ARG A 36 -10.40 -2.55 21.61
C ARG A 36 -9.05 -2.30 22.27
N GLU A 37 -8.63 -3.25 23.09
CA GLU A 37 -7.28 -3.28 23.63
C GLU A 37 -6.26 -3.34 22.49
N ALA A 38 -5.20 -2.54 22.61
CA ALA A 38 -4.15 -2.48 21.62
C ALA A 38 -2.77 -2.43 22.27
N ARG A 39 -1.80 -3.08 21.63
CA ARG A 39 -0.39 -3.09 22.02
C ARG A 39 0.48 -2.93 20.78
N LEU A 40 1.54 -2.15 20.89
CA LEU A 40 2.62 -2.13 19.92
C LEU A 40 3.66 -3.18 20.32
N VAL A 41 3.95 -4.13 19.42
CA VAL A 41 4.94 -5.17 19.63
C VAL A 41 6.16 -4.87 18.75
N LEU A 42 7.30 -4.64 19.38
CA LEU A 42 8.59 -4.39 18.72
C LEU A 42 9.36 -5.70 18.61
N THR A 43 9.92 -5.97 17.43
CA THR A 43 10.60 -7.23 17.15
C THR A 43 11.92 -7.03 16.41
N ASP A 44 12.68 -8.11 16.34
CA ASP A 44 13.71 -8.27 15.32
C ASP A 44 13.10 -8.29 13.90
N PRO A 45 13.94 -8.22 12.84
CA PRO A 45 13.48 -8.26 11.45
C PRO A 45 12.70 -9.53 11.08
N SER A 46 12.90 -10.66 11.77
CA SER A 46 12.17 -11.90 11.49
C SER A 46 10.80 -11.97 12.18
N GLY A 47 10.55 -11.10 13.16
CA GLY A 47 9.33 -11.11 13.96
C GLY A 47 9.28 -12.19 15.02
N LYS A 48 10.38 -12.91 15.24
CA LYS A 48 10.47 -14.03 16.20
C LYS A 48 10.87 -13.56 17.58
N ASP A 49 11.80 -12.62 17.65
CA ASP A 49 12.33 -12.13 18.92
C ASP A 49 11.63 -10.82 19.29
N ILE A 50 10.86 -10.85 20.37
CA ILE A 50 10.19 -9.67 20.91
C ILE A 50 11.21 -8.83 21.68
N ILE A 51 11.44 -7.61 21.19
CA ILE A 51 12.35 -6.63 21.78
C ILE A 51 11.62 -5.85 22.89
N GLY A 52 10.33 -5.58 22.72
CA GLY A 52 9.51 -4.91 23.72
C GLY A 52 8.05 -4.82 23.32
N ILE A 53 7.20 -4.60 24.32
CA ILE A 53 5.76 -4.42 24.14
C ILE A 53 5.41 -3.09 24.81
N VAL A 54 4.63 -2.28 24.11
CA VAL A 54 4.14 -0.98 24.59
C VAL A 54 2.62 -1.02 24.55
N ASP A 55 2.00 -0.91 25.72
CA ASP A 55 0.54 -0.85 25.81
C ASP A 55 0.03 0.47 25.23
N LEU A 56 -1.10 0.41 24.51
CA LEU A 56 -1.76 1.56 23.89
C LEU A 56 -3.15 1.72 24.53
N PRO A 57 -3.22 2.31 25.73
CA PRO A 57 -4.47 2.35 26.50
C PRO A 57 -5.53 3.20 25.81
N VAL A 58 -6.79 2.77 25.93
CA VAL A 58 -7.96 3.49 25.37
C VAL A 58 -8.04 4.92 25.93
N SER A 59 -7.64 5.14 27.18
CA SER A 59 -7.66 6.46 27.84
C SER A 59 -6.72 7.50 27.22
N GLU A 60 -5.72 7.08 26.44
CA GLU A 60 -4.77 7.97 25.76
C GLU A 60 -5.08 8.15 24.27
N ARG A 61 -6.18 7.55 23.79
CA ARG A 61 -6.59 7.59 22.39
C ARG A 61 -7.21 8.94 22.03
N VAL A 62 -6.96 9.40 20.81
CA VAL A 62 -7.63 10.58 20.23
C VAL A 62 -8.61 10.11 19.17
N GLY A 63 -9.91 10.13 19.48
CA GLY A 63 -10.90 9.41 18.68
C GLY A 63 -10.57 7.92 18.66
N ASP A 64 -10.48 7.32 17.47
CA ASP A 64 -10.04 5.94 17.29
C ASP A 64 -8.52 5.80 17.07
N VAL A 65 -7.72 6.85 17.19
CA VAL A 65 -6.27 6.80 16.91
C VAL A 65 -5.46 6.63 18.18
N SER A 66 -4.77 5.49 18.30
CA SER A 66 -3.73 5.27 19.31
C SER A 66 -2.37 5.67 18.73
N CYS A 67 -1.57 6.42 19.50
CA CYS A 67 -0.25 6.84 19.05
C CYS A 67 0.76 6.88 20.18
N VAL A 68 2.02 6.59 19.86
CA VAL A 68 3.13 6.56 20.83
C VAL A 68 4.44 6.92 20.14
N SER A 69 5.40 7.44 20.88
CA SER A 69 6.79 7.54 20.44
C SER A 69 7.68 6.62 21.26
N VAL A 70 8.64 5.97 20.60
CA VAL A 70 9.57 5.04 21.22
C VAL A 70 10.99 5.37 20.80
N SER A 71 11.87 5.52 21.78
CA SER A 71 13.32 5.68 21.57
C SER A 71 14.05 4.52 22.24
N ALA A 72 14.88 3.80 21.48
CA ALA A 72 15.55 2.57 21.94
C ALA A 72 17.05 2.79 22.26
N GLY A 73 17.41 3.97 22.78
CA GLY A 73 18.80 4.30 23.09
C GLY A 73 19.71 4.18 21.86
N ALA A 74 20.81 3.44 21.92
CA ALA A 74 21.70 3.23 20.76
C ALA A 74 21.17 2.18 19.75
N SER A 75 20.10 1.45 20.08
CA SER A 75 19.54 0.39 19.26
C SER A 75 18.50 0.93 18.28
N ARG A 76 18.42 0.33 17.08
CA ARG A 76 17.37 0.64 16.09
C ARG A 76 16.19 -0.32 16.28
N ILE A 77 14.98 0.22 16.23
CA ILE A 77 13.74 -0.55 16.21
C ILE A 77 13.53 -1.03 14.78
N SER A 78 13.71 -2.32 14.53
CA SER A 78 13.77 -2.84 13.16
C SER A 78 12.41 -3.33 12.67
N GLY A 79 11.79 -4.27 13.39
CA GLY A 79 10.48 -4.83 13.11
C GLY A 79 9.43 -4.39 14.13
N TYR A 80 8.17 -4.36 13.70
CA TYR A 80 7.02 -4.20 14.59
C TYR A 80 5.74 -4.78 13.98
N TYR A 81 4.74 -4.96 14.85
CA TYR A 81 3.34 -5.12 14.49
C TYR A 81 2.48 -4.64 15.66
N TYR A 82 1.17 -4.51 15.45
CA TYR A 82 0.24 -4.26 16.55
C TYR A 82 -0.45 -5.56 16.95
N GLU A 83 -0.84 -5.66 18.21
CA GLU A 83 -1.85 -6.61 18.63
C GLU A 83 -3.11 -5.81 18.96
N ILE A 84 -4.24 -6.13 18.32
CA ILE A 84 -5.51 -5.42 18.53
C ILE A 84 -6.60 -6.45 18.81
N GLY A 85 -7.21 -6.38 19.99
CA GLY A 85 -8.20 -7.35 20.44
C GLY A 85 -7.66 -8.79 20.50
N GLY A 86 -6.40 -8.96 20.88
CA GLY A 86 -5.73 -10.26 20.99
C GLY A 86 -5.15 -10.82 19.69
N GLU A 87 -5.38 -10.16 18.55
CA GLU A 87 -4.96 -10.64 17.23
C GLU A 87 -3.82 -9.80 16.65
N LYS A 88 -2.92 -10.46 15.92
CA LYS A 88 -1.84 -9.78 15.21
C LYS A 88 -2.40 -8.92 14.09
N TYR A 89 -2.00 -7.64 14.08
CA TYR A 89 -2.46 -6.62 13.16
C TYR A 89 -1.26 -5.92 12.50
N ILE A 90 -1.23 -5.97 11.17
CA ILE A 90 -0.20 -5.32 10.35
C ILE A 90 -0.61 -3.87 10.13
N ASP A 91 0.33 -2.95 10.30
CA ASP A 91 0.09 -1.53 10.10
C ASP A 91 -0.29 -1.26 8.62
N PRO A 92 -1.50 -0.75 8.34
CA PRO A 92 -1.93 -0.45 6.97
C PRO A 92 -1.09 0.67 6.31
N TYR A 93 -0.35 1.45 7.10
CA TYR A 93 0.54 2.51 6.63
C TYR A 93 2.02 2.09 6.57
N ALA A 94 2.34 0.83 6.87
CA ALA A 94 3.70 0.34 6.73
C ALA A 94 4.19 0.47 5.28
N ARG A 95 5.41 1.00 5.12
CA ARG A 95 6.07 1.13 3.80
C ARG A 95 6.84 -0.11 3.38
N ARG A 96 7.09 -1.02 4.31
CA ARG A 96 7.72 -2.31 4.04
C ARG A 96 7.10 -3.35 4.95
N ILE A 97 6.66 -4.45 4.34
CA ILE A 97 6.06 -5.59 5.02
C ILE A 97 6.73 -6.84 4.47
N SER A 98 7.17 -7.73 5.35
CA SER A 98 7.68 -9.05 4.96
C SER A 98 7.35 -10.05 6.05
N ASN A 99 6.90 -11.25 5.67
CA ASN A 99 6.60 -12.34 6.59
C ASN A 99 5.69 -11.93 7.78
N GLY A 100 4.73 -11.03 7.53
CA GLY A 100 3.83 -10.53 8.57
C GLY A 100 4.51 -9.62 9.60
N VAL A 101 5.58 -8.93 9.24
CA VAL A 101 6.26 -7.94 10.08
C VAL A 101 6.35 -6.63 9.30
N CYS A 102 6.04 -5.52 9.98
CA CYS A 102 6.25 -4.17 9.46
C CYS A 102 7.67 -3.73 9.79
N TYR A 103 8.30 -2.94 8.92
CA TYR A 103 9.64 -2.41 9.19
C TYR A 103 9.64 -0.90 9.30
N VAL A 104 10.47 -0.39 10.20
CA VAL A 104 10.70 1.05 10.33
C VAL A 104 11.64 1.51 9.21
N ASP A 105 11.19 2.48 8.41
CA ASP A 105 11.99 3.11 7.36
C ASP A 105 12.80 4.27 7.96
N TYR A 106 14.09 4.03 8.20
CA TYR A 106 15.03 5.04 8.69
C TYR A 106 15.77 5.78 7.56
N GLU A 107 15.83 5.18 6.38
CA GLU A 107 16.78 5.60 5.36
C GLU A 107 16.16 6.63 4.43
N LYS A 108 16.84 7.77 4.30
CA LYS A 108 16.51 8.74 3.26
C LYS A 108 17.14 8.25 1.97
N TYR A 109 16.31 7.86 1.02
CA TYR A 109 16.78 7.49 -0.31
C TYR A 109 17.36 8.72 -1.03
N ASN A 110 18.56 8.58 -1.60
CA ASN A 110 19.20 9.66 -2.35
C ASN A 110 18.75 9.66 -3.82
N TRP A 111 17.77 10.49 -4.12
CA TRP A 111 17.30 10.72 -5.49
C TRP A 111 18.34 11.39 -6.40
N ALA A 112 19.40 12.00 -5.85
CA ALA A 112 20.49 12.61 -6.61
C ALA A 112 20.01 13.61 -7.69
N GLY A 113 18.98 14.40 -7.37
CA GLY A 113 18.39 15.38 -8.30
C GLY A 113 17.54 14.76 -9.40
N ASP A 114 17.06 13.53 -9.23
CA ASP A 114 16.10 12.89 -10.13
C ASP A 114 14.90 13.81 -10.44
N MET A 115 14.54 13.88 -11.73
CA MET A 115 13.45 14.69 -12.25
C MET A 115 12.59 13.83 -13.17
N ALA A 116 11.28 13.85 -12.92
CA ALA A 116 10.29 13.19 -13.77
C ALA A 116 10.37 13.73 -15.21
N PRO A 117 10.24 12.86 -16.25
CA PRO A 117 10.21 13.29 -17.65
C PRO A 117 9.08 14.29 -17.98
N ALA A 118 7.94 14.18 -17.29
CA ALA A 118 6.81 15.12 -17.36
C ALA A 118 6.25 15.38 -18.77
N TYR A 119 6.05 14.32 -19.56
CA TYR A 119 5.42 14.38 -20.88
C TYR A 119 3.99 14.94 -20.80
N LYS A 120 3.57 15.65 -21.85
CA LYS A 120 2.16 16.03 -22.01
C LYS A 120 1.32 14.79 -22.28
N LEU A 121 0.04 14.82 -21.92
CA LEU A 121 -0.88 13.71 -22.17
C LEU A 121 -0.95 13.33 -23.67
N SER A 122 -0.85 14.30 -24.58
CA SER A 122 -0.81 14.08 -26.04
C SER A 122 0.40 13.30 -26.52
N ASP A 123 1.48 13.29 -25.74
CA ASP A 123 2.78 12.71 -26.11
C ASP A 123 3.01 11.37 -25.39
N LEU A 124 1.99 10.88 -24.66
CA LEU A 124 2.07 9.61 -23.95
C LEU A 124 1.79 8.43 -24.88
N ILE A 125 2.72 7.47 -24.85
CA ILE A 125 2.57 6.13 -25.40
C ILE A 125 2.84 5.17 -24.24
N ILE A 126 1.77 4.62 -23.69
CA ILE A 126 1.78 3.86 -22.44
C ILE A 126 1.93 2.37 -22.72
N TYR A 127 2.90 1.73 -22.05
CA TYR A 127 3.08 0.28 -22.07
C TYR A 127 2.64 -0.36 -20.74
N LYS A 128 1.45 -0.95 -20.74
CA LYS A 128 0.93 -1.66 -19.57
C LYS A 128 1.60 -3.01 -19.39
N LEU A 129 2.10 -3.27 -18.18
CA LEU A 129 2.81 -4.52 -17.88
C LEU A 129 2.58 -5.01 -16.45
N HIS A 130 2.78 -6.33 -16.28
CA HIS A 130 2.83 -6.98 -14.98
C HIS A 130 4.29 -7.23 -14.58
N VAL A 131 4.75 -6.68 -13.45
CA VAL A 131 6.17 -6.74 -13.01
C VAL A 131 6.73 -8.17 -13.02
N ARG A 132 6.03 -9.11 -12.35
CA ARG A 132 6.39 -10.54 -12.37
C ARG A 132 6.41 -11.11 -13.78
N GLY A 133 5.23 -11.13 -14.43
CA GLY A 133 5.04 -11.76 -15.74
C GLY A 133 6.02 -11.32 -16.80
N TYR A 134 6.34 -10.02 -16.82
CA TYR A 134 7.14 -9.43 -17.88
C TYR A 134 8.53 -10.05 -18.02
N THR A 135 9.13 -10.51 -16.91
CA THR A 135 10.48 -11.07 -16.92
C THR A 135 10.61 -12.48 -16.33
N MET A 136 9.51 -13.12 -15.91
CA MET A 136 9.55 -14.42 -15.23
C MET A 136 10.05 -15.57 -16.12
N ASN A 137 9.76 -15.52 -17.43
CA ASN A 137 10.17 -16.58 -18.35
C ASN A 137 11.70 -16.62 -18.50
N GLN A 138 12.31 -17.81 -18.60
CA GLN A 138 13.76 -17.97 -18.77
C GLN A 138 14.30 -17.24 -20.02
N LYS A 139 13.51 -17.17 -21.09
CA LYS A 139 13.86 -16.46 -22.33
C LYS A 139 13.91 -14.94 -22.17
N SER A 140 13.47 -14.39 -21.03
CA SER A 140 13.65 -12.97 -20.74
C SER A 140 15.12 -12.57 -20.67
N GLY A 141 16.02 -13.51 -20.34
CA GLY A 141 17.46 -13.26 -20.28
C GLY A 141 17.91 -12.35 -19.13
N VAL A 142 17.01 -12.00 -18.19
CA VAL A 142 17.37 -11.20 -17.01
C VAL A 142 17.80 -12.09 -15.86
N ARG A 143 18.66 -11.56 -14.99
CA ARG A 143 19.14 -12.27 -13.78
C ARG A 143 18.03 -12.43 -12.74
N ASP A 144 17.43 -11.32 -12.31
CA ASP A 144 16.47 -11.28 -11.20
C ASP A 144 15.03 -11.34 -11.74
N LYS A 145 14.67 -12.50 -12.30
CA LYS A 145 13.41 -12.71 -13.03
C LYS A 145 12.18 -12.38 -12.19
N GLY A 146 11.26 -11.64 -12.80
CA GLY A 146 9.97 -11.32 -12.23
C GLY A 146 10.02 -10.35 -11.04
N THR A 147 11.05 -9.52 -10.98
CA THR A 147 11.27 -8.52 -9.93
C THR A 147 11.40 -7.12 -10.53
N PHE A 148 11.37 -6.09 -9.69
CA PHE A 148 11.66 -4.70 -10.09
C PHE A 148 13.07 -4.59 -10.71
N ARG A 149 14.08 -5.26 -10.12
CA ARG A 149 15.43 -5.31 -10.69
C ARG A 149 15.50 -6.04 -12.04
N GLY A 150 14.70 -7.08 -12.21
CA GLY A 150 14.55 -7.76 -13.51
C GLY A 150 13.94 -6.84 -14.56
N LEU A 151 12.90 -6.07 -14.19
CA LEU A 151 12.27 -5.10 -15.06
C LEU A 151 13.22 -3.96 -15.47
N MET A 152 14.08 -3.49 -14.56
CA MET A 152 15.10 -2.48 -14.87
C MET A 152 16.01 -2.91 -16.04
N GLN A 153 16.35 -4.19 -16.14
CA GLN A 153 17.18 -4.72 -17.24
C GLN A 153 16.47 -4.68 -18.60
N LYS A 154 15.15 -4.47 -18.63
CA LYS A 154 14.34 -4.33 -19.85
C LYS A 154 14.02 -2.90 -20.24
N ILE A 155 14.42 -1.90 -19.44
CA ILE A 155 14.21 -0.49 -19.77
C ILE A 155 14.78 -0.11 -21.16
N PRO A 156 16.00 -0.56 -21.57
CA PRO A 156 16.49 -0.26 -22.92
C PRO A 156 15.58 -0.77 -24.03
N TYR A 157 15.02 -1.98 -23.86
CA TYR A 157 14.09 -2.57 -24.82
C TYR A 157 12.75 -1.81 -24.88
N ILE A 158 12.21 -1.41 -23.73
CA ILE A 158 10.98 -0.59 -23.66
C ILE A 158 11.20 0.75 -24.36
N LYS A 159 12.38 1.37 -24.15
CA LYS A 159 12.76 2.62 -24.82
C LYS A 159 12.91 2.45 -26.33
N GLU A 160 13.55 1.38 -26.78
CA GLU A 160 13.73 1.07 -28.21
C GLU A 160 12.39 0.89 -28.93
N MET A 161 11.39 0.31 -28.27
CA MET A 161 10.02 0.20 -28.79
C MET A 161 9.29 1.56 -28.89
N GLY A 162 9.82 2.63 -28.30
CA GLY A 162 9.27 3.99 -28.41
C GLY A 162 8.22 4.36 -27.37
N PHE A 163 8.06 3.58 -26.30
CA PHE A 163 7.15 3.93 -25.20
C PHE A 163 7.69 5.07 -24.34
N THR A 164 6.83 6.00 -23.97
CA THR A 164 7.18 7.17 -23.13
C THR A 164 6.74 6.98 -21.67
N ALA A 165 5.90 5.99 -21.40
CA ALA A 165 5.51 5.60 -20.05
C ALA A 165 5.30 4.09 -19.93
N VAL A 166 5.52 3.54 -18.73
CA VAL A 166 5.00 2.23 -18.33
C VAL A 166 3.81 2.40 -17.41
N GLU A 167 2.79 1.54 -17.56
CA GLU A 167 1.71 1.39 -16.58
C GLU A 167 1.91 0.07 -15.84
N LEU A 168 2.32 0.14 -14.58
CA LEU A 168 2.51 -1.04 -13.75
C LEU A 168 1.15 -1.49 -13.20
N MET A 169 0.80 -2.76 -13.40
CA MET A 169 -0.24 -3.43 -12.61
C MET A 169 0.07 -3.35 -11.10
N PRO A 170 -0.91 -3.58 -10.20
CA PRO A 170 -0.79 -3.36 -8.76
C PRO A 170 0.55 -3.78 -8.18
N SER A 171 1.36 -2.77 -7.85
CA SER A 171 2.74 -2.94 -7.37
C SER A 171 2.89 -2.61 -5.89
N TYR A 172 1.79 -2.30 -5.19
CA TYR A 172 1.71 -2.26 -3.73
C TYR A 172 1.52 -3.66 -3.14
N GLU A 173 1.70 -3.81 -1.83
CA GLU A 173 1.62 -5.09 -1.14
C GLU A 173 0.17 -5.56 -0.94
N TRP A 174 -0.05 -6.86 -1.06
CA TRP A 174 -1.37 -7.50 -0.99
C TRP A 174 -1.22 -9.01 -0.72
N SER A 175 -2.29 -9.65 -0.24
CA SER A 175 -2.31 -11.10 0.02
C SER A 175 -2.30 -11.92 -1.27
N GLU A 176 -1.30 -12.79 -1.45
CA GLU A 176 -1.21 -13.74 -2.57
C GLU A 176 -2.21 -14.88 -2.49
N SER A 177 -2.74 -15.17 -1.30
CA SER A 177 -3.72 -16.22 -1.09
C SER A 177 -5.12 -15.76 -1.51
N LEU A 178 -5.73 -16.44 -2.47
CA LEU A 178 -7.16 -16.34 -2.78
C LEU A 178 -7.80 -17.69 -2.44
N ARG A 179 -8.40 -17.80 -1.26
CA ARG A 179 -9.22 -18.97 -0.91
C ARG A 179 -10.58 -18.93 -1.62
N ASN A 180 -11.24 -17.76 -1.67
CA ASN A 180 -12.44 -17.54 -2.46
C ASN A 180 -12.56 -16.07 -2.92
N PRO A 181 -11.98 -15.69 -4.07
CA PRO A 181 -11.94 -14.30 -4.53
C PRO A 181 -13.33 -13.70 -4.81
N ALA A 182 -14.30 -14.51 -5.25
CA ALA A 182 -15.67 -14.05 -5.49
C ALA A 182 -16.38 -13.71 -4.18
N ALA A 183 -16.19 -14.52 -3.13
CA ALA A 183 -16.68 -14.20 -1.79
C ALA A 183 -15.97 -12.96 -1.22
N GLU A 184 -14.63 -12.86 -1.29
CA GLU A 184 -13.92 -11.68 -0.78
C GLU A 184 -14.40 -10.36 -1.42
N LEU A 185 -14.58 -10.33 -2.75
CA LEU A 185 -15.09 -9.17 -3.48
C LEU A 185 -16.57 -8.87 -3.17
N ARG A 186 -17.41 -9.91 -3.15
CA ARG A 186 -18.84 -9.79 -2.79
C ARG A 186 -19.01 -9.27 -1.37
N ASN A 187 -18.23 -9.79 -0.43
CA ASN A 187 -18.28 -9.42 0.99
C ASN A 187 -17.77 -8.01 1.21
N SER A 188 -16.69 -7.63 0.52
CA SER A 188 -16.20 -6.25 0.55
C SER A 188 -17.25 -5.29 -0.01
N ARG A 189 -17.89 -5.65 -1.13
CA ARG A 189 -18.98 -4.85 -1.74
C ARG A 189 -20.22 -4.78 -0.86
N GLU A 190 -20.69 -5.89 -0.30
CA GLU A 190 -21.84 -5.93 0.61
C GLU A 190 -21.55 -5.16 1.90
N ALA A 191 -20.35 -5.28 2.48
CA ALA A 191 -19.91 -4.48 3.64
C ALA A 191 -19.86 -2.97 3.33
N SER A 192 -19.43 -2.60 2.11
CA SER A 192 -19.41 -1.20 1.68
C SER A 192 -20.82 -0.65 1.45
N LEU A 193 -21.68 -1.43 0.83
CA LEU A 193 -23.08 -1.08 0.59
C LEU A 193 -23.87 -1.03 1.91
N SER A 194 -23.56 -1.88 2.89
CA SER A 194 -24.20 -1.86 4.20
C SER A 194 -23.76 -0.66 5.03
N MET A 195 -22.47 -0.29 5.00
CA MET A 195 -21.98 0.96 5.60
C MET A 195 -22.68 2.19 5.01
N LEU A 196 -22.84 2.24 3.69
CA LEU A 196 -23.58 3.33 3.01
C LEU A 196 -25.08 3.35 3.34
N ARG A 197 -25.67 2.22 3.74
CA ARG A 197 -27.10 2.08 4.06
C ARG A 197 -27.43 2.26 5.55
N GLY A 198 -26.43 2.44 6.41
CA GLY A 198 -26.61 2.76 7.83
C GLY A 198 -27.29 1.69 8.68
N ASN A 199 -27.53 0.49 8.14
CA ASN A 199 -28.20 -0.61 8.81
C ASN A 199 -27.48 -1.91 8.44
N VAL A 200 -26.91 -2.59 9.45
CA VAL A 200 -26.59 -4.03 9.56
C VAL A 200 -25.19 -4.28 10.19
N ASP A 201 -25.14 -5.28 11.08
CA ASP A 201 -23.95 -5.79 11.79
C ASP A 201 -22.99 -6.53 10.84
N ILE A 202 -21.83 -5.92 10.58
CA ILE A 202 -20.76 -6.43 9.71
C ILE A 202 -20.24 -7.82 10.16
N ARG A 203 -20.37 -8.16 11.45
CA ARG A 203 -19.89 -9.43 12.01
C ARG A 203 -20.75 -10.62 11.60
N GLU A 204 -22.02 -10.41 11.29
CA GLU A 204 -22.94 -11.46 10.82
C GLU A 204 -22.64 -11.83 9.37
N VAL A 205 -22.41 -10.83 8.52
CA VAL A 205 -21.96 -11.02 7.13
C VAL A 205 -20.62 -11.76 7.11
N MET A 206 -19.63 -11.34 7.90
CA MET A 206 -18.32 -12.01 7.91
C MET A 206 -18.38 -13.46 8.45
N ARG A 207 -19.26 -13.77 9.42
CA ARG A 207 -19.42 -15.13 9.98
C ARG A 207 -20.09 -16.11 9.01
N ALA A 208 -21.14 -15.69 8.31
CA ALA A 208 -21.82 -16.53 7.32
C ALA A 208 -20.87 -16.99 6.19
N ASN A 209 -19.86 -16.17 5.88
CA ASN A 209 -18.92 -16.39 4.80
C ASN A 209 -17.76 -17.35 5.11
N ALA A 210 -17.38 -17.50 6.38
CA ALA A 210 -16.30 -18.42 6.77
C ALA A 210 -16.71 -19.90 6.61
N ALA A 211 -18.02 -20.19 6.64
CA ALA A 211 -18.56 -21.54 6.58
C ALA A 211 -18.60 -22.16 5.17
N GLU A 212 -18.51 -21.37 4.08
CA GLU A 212 -18.67 -21.84 2.69
C GLU A 212 -17.35 -22.15 1.95
N THR A 213 -16.18 -22.03 2.58
CA THR A 213 -14.89 -21.92 1.85
C THR A 213 -13.89 -23.07 2.03
N SER A 214 -14.25 -24.19 2.69
CA SER A 214 -13.27 -25.23 3.05
C SER A 214 -12.74 -26.08 1.88
N ASP A 215 -13.49 -26.18 0.77
CA ASP A 215 -13.23 -27.21 -0.26
C ASP A 215 -12.66 -26.66 -1.58
N ILE A 216 -12.35 -25.35 -1.66
CA ILE A 216 -11.81 -24.73 -2.88
C ILE A 216 -10.27 -24.68 -2.81
N PRO A 217 -9.55 -25.20 -3.83
CA PRO A 217 -8.10 -25.10 -3.88
C PRO A 217 -7.63 -23.64 -3.86
N GLU A 218 -6.67 -23.34 -2.98
CA GLU A 218 -6.06 -22.02 -2.88
C GLU A 218 -5.44 -21.61 -4.24
N LYS A 219 -5.95 -20.53 -4.84
CA LYS A 219 -5.37 -19.93 -6.04
C LYS A 219 -4.50 -18.75 -5.64
N LYS A 220 -3.44 -18.51 -6.43
CA LYS A 220 -2.61 -17.32 -6.25
C LYS A 220 -3.24 -16.11 -6.92
N ASN A 221 -3.33 -14.99 -6.22
CA ASN A 221 -3.62 -13.71 -6.84
C ASN A 221 -2.44 -13.31 -7.72
N TYR A 222 -2.59 -13.45 -9.04
CA TYR A 222 -1.56 -13.03 -9.96
C TYR A 222 -1.61 -11.51 -10.16
N TRP A 223 -2.77 -10.94 -10.49
CA TRP A 223 -2.91 -9.54 -10.88
C TRP A 223 -2.79 -8.52 -9.73
N GLY A 224 -3.04 -8.93 -8.49
CA GLY A 224 -2.90 -8.07 -7.31
C GLY A 224 -4.14 -7.24 -6.97
N TYR A 225 -5.27 -7.46 -7.64
CA TYR A 225 -6.56 -6.92 -7.20
C TYR A 225 -7.06 -7.72 -6.00
N SER A 226 -6.89 -7.20 -4.79
CA SER A 226 -7.28 -7.87 -3.54
C SER A 226 -8.21 -6.99 -2.70
N ALA A 227 -8.99 -7.61 -1.81
CA ALA A 227 -9.70 -6.90 -0.75
C ALA A 227 -8.76 -6.48 0.41
N ARG A 228 -7.61 -7.15 0.56
CA ARG A 228 -6.63 -6.89 1.62
C ARG A 228 -5.34 -6.34 1.02
N ASN A 229 -5.31 -5.02 0.85
CA ASN A 229 -4.17 -4.29 0.31
C ASN A 229 -3.45 -3.49 1.41
N TYR A 230 -2.13 -3.42 1.29
CA TYR A 230 -1.27 -2.55 2.08
C TYR A 230 -0.69 -1.50 1.15
N TYR A 231 -1.45 -0.43 0.96
CA TYR A 231 -1.24 0.52 -0.13
C TYR A 231 0.06 1.33 -0.03
N PHE A 232 0.77 1.31 1.10
CA PHE A 232 1.96 2.14 1.31
C PHE A 232 3.27 1.42 1.00
N ALA A 233 3.24 0.09 0.87
CA ALA A 233 4.42 -0.73 0.67
C ALA A 233 4.50 -1.26 -0.76
N PRO A 234 5.66 -1.21 -1.45
CA PRO A 234 5.88 -1.96 -2.67
C PRO A 234 5.83 -3.46 -2.40
N LYS A 235 5.24 -4.21 -3.34
CA LYS A 235 5.06 -5.66 -3.26
C LYS A 235 6.39 -6.35 -3.00
N GLN A 236 6.55 -6.93 -1.81
CA GLN A 236 7.82 -7.53 -1.39
C GLN A 236 8.20 -8.72 -2.27
N SER A 237 7.21 -9.50 -2.72
CA SER A 237 7.49 -10.63 -3.60
C SER A 237 8.00 -10.21 -4.99
N PHE A 238 7.76 -8.97 -5.42
CA PHE A 238 8.32 -8.40 -6.65
C PHE A 238 9.71 -7.78 -6.44
N SER A 239 10.30 -7.87 -5.25
CA SER A 239 11.67 -7.45 -4.99
C SER A 239 12.63 -8.63 -5.10
N ALA A 240 13.80 -8.42 -5.68
CA ALA A 240 14.92 -9.36 -5.67
C ALA A 240 15.72 -9.32 -4.35
N SER A 241 15.40 -8.38 -3.47
CA SER A 241 16.03 -8.18 -2.16
C SER A 241 14.99 -8.05 -1.05
N ASP A 242 15.44 -8.09 0.21
CA ASP A 242 14.57 -7.88 1.37
C ASP A 242 14.11 -6.42 1.55
N ASP A 243 14.55 -5.52 0.66
CA ASP A 243 14.17 -4.10 0.67
C ASP A 243 13.45 -3.71 -0.63
N SER A 244 12.15 -4.01 -0.68
CA SER A 244 11.29 -3.62 -1.80
C SER A 244 11.17 -2.10 -1.98
N VAL A 245 11.37 -1.32 -0.92
CA VAL A 245 11.28 0.14 -0.94
C VAL A 245 12.42 0.71 -1.77
N THR A 246 13.66 0.37 -1.43
CA THR A 246 14.83 0.82 -2.18
C THR A 246 14.84 0.27 -3.60
N GLU A 247 14.45 -0.99 -3.80
CA GLU A 247 14.42 -1.58 -5.13
C GLU A 247 13.39 -0.92 -6.06
N PHE A 248 12.20 -0.58 -5.55
CA PHE A 248 11.20 0.17 -6.33
C PHE A 248 11.69 1.58 -6.66
N ARG A 249 12.29 2.31 -5.70
CA ARG A 249 12.86 3.64 -5.95
C ARG A 249 13.96 3.59 -7.02
N ASN A 250 14.78 2.54 -7.02
CA ASN A 250 15.79 2.31 -8.06
C ASN A 250 15.18 2.06 -9.44
N LEU A 251 14.05 1.35 -9.52
CA LEU A 251 13.30 1.17 -10.77
C LEU A 251 12.82 2.52 -11.31
N ILE A 252 12.18 3.34 -10.48
CA ILE A 252 11.68 4.67 -10.88
C ILE A 252 12.83 5.55 -11.39
N LYS A 253 13.93 5.64 -10.62
CA LYS A 253 15.12 6.40 -11.01
C LYS A 253 15.72 5.92 -12.34
N ALA A 254 15.70 4.61 -12.60
CA ALA A 254 16.18 4.06 -13.87
C ALA A 254 15.24 4.37 -15.05
N LEU A 255 13.92 4.35 -14.82
CA LEU A 255 12.92 4.76 -15.81
C LEU A 255 13.09 6.25 -16.15
N HIS A 256 13.17 7.13 -15.15
CA HIS A 256 13.36 8.56 -15.34
C HIS A 256 14.66 8.89 -16.09
N LYS A 257 15.77 8.22 -15.73
CA LYS A 257 17.04 8.35 -16.46
C LYS A 257 16.92 7.94 -17.93
N ALA A 258 16.03 7.01 -18.24
CA ALA A 258 15.75 6.60 -19.62
C ALA A 258 14.76 7.52 -20.34
N GLY A 259 14.14 8.49 -19.65
CA GLY A 259 13.09 9.33 -20.18
C GLY A 259 11.74 8.60 -20.27
N ILE A 260 11.47 7.70 -19.32
CA ILE A 260 10.22 6.92 -19.27
C ILE A 260 9.51 7.25 -17.96
N GLU A 261 8.24 7.60 -18.04
CA GLU A 261 7.39 7.80 -16.85
C GLU A 261 6.89 6.47 -16.29
N CYS A 262 6.60 6.44 -14.98
CA CYS A 262 5.93 5.34 -14.31
C CYS A 262 4.53 5.76 -13.87
N ILE A 263 3.53 5.21 -14.54
CA ILE A 263 2.13 5.23 -14.10
C ILE A 263 1.90 3.94 -13.30
N MET A 264 1.19 4.03 -12.19
CA MET A 264 0.84 2.86 -11.39
C MET A 264 -0.67 2.66 -11.35
N GLU A 265 -1.11 1.45 -11.68
CA GLU A 265 -2.49 1.05 -11.47
C GLU A 265 -2.76 0.87 -9.97
N PHE A 266 -3.87 1.44 -9.52
CA PHE A 266 -4.21 1.58 -8.12
C PHE A 266 -5.64 1.12 -7.87
N TYR A 267 -5.81 -0.14 -7.51
CA TYR A 267 -7.11 -0.72 -7.22
C TYR A 267 -7.55 -0.45 -5.80
N VAL A 268 -8.68 0.24 -5.66
CA VAL A 268 -9.29 0.58 -4.39
C VAL A 268 -10.37 -0.43 -4.03
N ALA A 269 -10.10 -1.17 -2.95
CA ALA A 269 -11.03 -2.15 -2.44
C ALA A 269 -12.30 -1.42 -1.92
N PRO A 270 -13.48 -2.03 -2.08
CA PRO A 270 -14.70 -1.45 -1.54
C PRO A 270 -14.58 -1.18 -0.03
N GLY A 271 -15.05 -0.01 0.42
CA GLY A 271 -15.09 0.35 1.84
C GLY A 271 -13.78 0.97 2.35
N THR A 272 -12.79 1.10 1.46
CA THR A 272 -11.57 1.86 1.73
C THR A 272 -11.91 3.33 1.92
N SER A 273 -11.41 3.94 2.99
CA SER A 273 -11.57 5.38 3.25
C SER A 273 -10.91 6.23 2.16
N VAL A 274 -11.61 7.29 1.70
CA VAL A 274 -11.08 8.26 0.73
C VAL A 274 -9.79 8.90 1.25
N THR A 275 -9.73 9.27 2.54
CA THR A 275 -8.54 9.87 3.14
C THR A 275 -7.34 8.91 3.06
N TYR A 276 -7.56 7.63 3.36
CA TYR A 276 -6.51 6.61 3.31
C TYR A 276 -5.98 6.42 1.87
N VAL A 277 -6.87 6.44 0.87
CA VAL A 277 -6.47 6.40 -0.54
C VAL A 277 -5.66 7.64 -0.93
N LEU A 278 -6.13 8.85 -0.59
CA LEU A 278 -5.41 10.08 -0.89
C LEU A 278 -4.01 10.09 -0.25
N GLU A 279 -3.90 9.66 1.00
CA GLU A 279 -2.62 9.54 1.69
C GLU A 279 -1.69 8.52 1.02
N ALA A 280 -2.23 7.39 0.55
CA ALA A 280 -1.45 6.42 -0.19
C ALA A 280 -0.96 6.98 -1.53
N LEU A 281 -1.82 7.62 -2.33
CA LEU A 281 -1.44 8.25 -3.59
C LEU A 281 -0.38 9.33 -3.39
N ARG A 282 -0.55 10.21 -2.38
CA ARG A 282 0.46 11.19 -1.99
C ARG A 282 1.78 10.53 -1.60
N ASN A 283 1.73 9.42 -0.87
CA ASN A 283 2.92 8.65 -0.49
C ASN A 283 3.65 8.10 -1.72
N TRP A 284 2.95 7.53 -2.70
CA TRP A 284 3.54 7.09 -3.97
C TRP A 284 4.14 8.23 -4.78
N LYS A 285 3.46 9.39 -4.80
CA LYS A 285 3.98 10.59 -5.47
C LYS A 285 5.26 11.12 -4.80
N ILE A 286 5.26 11.27 -3.48
CA ILE A 286 6.33 11.94 -2.74
C ILE A 286 7.49 10.99 -2.42
N ALA A 287 7.21 9.79 -1.93
CA ALA A 287 8.24 8.88 -1.42
C ALA A 287 8.84 7.97 -2.51
N TYR A 288 8.13 7.79 -3.62
CA TYR A 288 8.53 6.90 -4.71
C TYR A 288 8.60 7.58 -6.08
N HIS A 289 8.21 8.85 -6.19
CA HIS A 289 8.23 9.63 -7.44
C HIS A 289 7.40 9.02 -8.57
N VAL A 290 6.30 8.32 -8.26
CA VAL A 290 5.36 7.85 -9.29
C VAL A 290 4.75 9.04 -10.04
N ASP A 291 4.68 8.95 -11.36
CA ASP A 291 4.30 10.06 -12.26
C ASP A 291 2.79 10.21 -12.44
N GLY A 292 2.08 9.09 -12.33
CA GLY A 292 0.65 9.02 -12.53
C GLY A 292 0.01 7.80 -11.90
N PHE A 293 -1.31 7.83 -11.80
CA PHE A 293 -2.10 6.74 -11.27
C PHE A 293 -3.23 6.40 -12.23
N HIS A 294 -3.42 5.11 -12.47
CA HIS A 294 -4.65 4.60 -13.04
C HIS A 294 -5.50 4.04 -11.89
N VAL A 295 -6.43 4.85 -11.39
CA VAL A 295 -7.24 4.53 -10.21
C VAL A 295 -8.49 3.79 -10.63
N ILE A 296 -8.68 2.59 -10.08
CA ILE A 296 -9.81 1.72 -10.40
C ILE A 296 -10.45 1.20 -9.10
N GLY A 297 -11.72 0.79 -9.16
CA GLY A 297 -12.45 0.26 -8.00
C GLY A 297 -13.55 1.19 -7.48
N MET A 298 -14.04 0.93 -6.26
CA MET A 298 -15.15 1.66 -5.65
C MET A 298 -14.68 2.48 -4.46
N GLY A 299 -15.29 3.64 -4.22
CA GLY A 299 -15.06 4.45 -3.01
C GLY A 299 -13.98 5.53 -3.14
N VAL A 300 -13.61 5.91 -4.36
CA VAL A 300 -12.72 7.05 -4.60
C VAL A 300 -13.51 8.20 -5.19
N SER A 301 -13.57 9.32 -4.47
CA SER A 301 -14.11 10.58 -4.97
C SER A 301 -13.13 11.16 -6.00
N ARG A 302 -13.57 11.24 -7.26
CA ARG A 302 -12.80 11.86 -8.35
C ARG A 302 -12.47 13.29 -7.98
N GLU A 303 -13.46 14.01 -7.47
CA GLU A 303 -13.38 15.40 -7.04
C GLU A 303 -12.27 15.54 -5.99
N SER A 304 -12.23 14.64 -5.01
CA SER A 304 -11.22 14.69 -3.95
C SER A 304 -9.79 14.44 -4.44
N ILE A 305 -9.58 13.62 -5.47
CA ILE A 305 -8.25 13.47 -6.09
C ILE A 305 -7.88 14.74 -6.87
N LEU A 306 -8.81 15.29 -7.66
CA LEU A 306 -8.53 16.43 -8.53
C LEU A 306 -8.31 17.73 -7.76
N GLU A 307 -8.93 17.89 -6.59
CA GLU A 307 -8.76 19.04 -5.70
C GLU A 307 -7.52 18.93 -4.81
N ASP A 308 -6.86 17.78 -4.77
CA ASP A 308 -5.69 17.55 -3.93
C ASP A 308 -4.48 18.37 -4.43
N PRO A 309 -3.92 19.28 -3.62
CA PRO A 309 -2.83 20.15 -4.07
C PRO A 309 -1.54 19.39 -4.40
N ILE A 310 -1.29 18.27 -3.72
CA ILE A 310 -0.10 17.43 -3.93
C ILE A 310 -0.25 16.62 -5.23
N LEU A 311 -1.47 16.18 -5.55
CA LEU A 311 -1.75 15.39 -6.76
C LEU A 311 -2.12 16.24 -7.99
N SER A 312 -2.29 17.55 -7.84
CA SER A 312 -2.74 18.49 -8.90
C SER A 312 -1.95 18.45 -10.22
N ARG A 313 -0.69 18.00 -10.20
CA ARG A 313 0.19 17.85 -11.39
C ARG A 313 0.55 16.40 -11.71
N THR A 314 -0.18 15.46 -11.11
CA THR A 314 -0.03 14.02 -11.33
C THR A 314 -1.02 13.58 -12.40
N LYS A 315 -0.60 12.65 -13.27
CA LYS A 315 -1.51 12.14 -14.30
C LYS A 315 -2.49 11.16 -13.66
N ILE A 316 -3.80 11.42 -13.80
CA ILE A 316 -4.85 10.59 -13.21
C ILE A 316 -5.70 10.01 -14.33
N PHE A 317 -5.70 8.68 -14.43
CA PHE A 317 -6.61 7.90 -15.26
C PHE A 317 -7.63 7.22 -14.34
N MET A 318 -8.89 7.18 -14.75
CA MET A 318 -9.96 6.52 -13.98
C MET A 318 -10.89 5.81 -14.97
N ASP A 319 -11.29 4.60 -14.62
CA ASP A 319 -12.33 3.88 -15.37
C ASP A 319 -13.69 4.58 -15.20
N TYR A 320 -14.40 4.78 -16.31
CA TYR A 320 -15.78 5.27 -16.32
C TYR A 320 -16.74 4.11 -16.00
N PHE A 321 -17.49 4.24 -14.90
CA PHE A 321 -18.83 3.62 -14.80
C PHE A 321 -19.80 4.66 -14.28
N ASP A 322 -20.39 5.43 -15.20
CA ASP A 322 -21.64 6.11 -14.92
C ASP A 322 -22.77 5.11 -15.17
N ASP A 323 -23.34 4.53 -14.10
CA ASP A 323 -24.60 3.79 -14.21
C ASP A 323 -25.45 3.86 -12.92
N GLY A 324 -25.23 4.92 -12.12
CA GLY A 324 -26.00 5.18 -10.89
C GLY A 324 -26.96 6.36 -10.98
N GLN A 325 -26.71 7.31 -11.89
CA GLN A 325 -27.64 8.41 -12.16
C GLN A 325 -28.28 8.29 -13.55
N LYS A 326 -29.09 7.25 -13.75
CA LYS A 326 -30.28 7.41 -14.60
C LYS A 326 -31.32 8.28 -13.88
N SER A 327 -30.93 9.48 -13.45
CA SER A 327 -31.91 10.52 -13.16
C SER A 327 -32.32 11.09 -14.52
N LYS A 328 -33.62 11.00 -14.80
CA LYS A 328 -34.25 11.34 -16.08
C LYS A 328 -33.80 12.73 -16.56
N ILE A 329 -32.86 12.78 -17.50
CA ILE A 329 -32.70 13.96 -18.35
C ILE A 329 -33.93 13.98 -19.26
N LYS A 330 -34.99 14.67 -18.83
CA LYS A 330 -36.05 15.11 -19.73
C LYS A 330 -35.40 16.02 -20.76
N ARG A 331 -35.20 15.51 -21.97
CA ARG A 331 -34.99 16.35 -23.14
C ARG A 331 -36.22 17.26 -23.24
N ARG A 332 -36.04 18.55 -22.94
CA ARG A 332 -36.96 19.59 -23.42
C ARG A 332 -36.65 19.77 -24.90
N THR A 333 -37.56 19.31 -25.75
CA THR A 333 -37.75 19.84 -27.11
C THR A 333 -38.10 21.31 -27.04
#